data_AF-A0A1S9PMK1-F1
#
_entry.id   AF-A0A1S9PMK1-F1
#
_cell.length_a   1.000
_cell.length_b   1.000
_cell.length_c   1.000
_cell.angle_alpha   90.00
_cell.angle_beta   90.00
_cell.angle_gamma   90.00
#
_symmetry.space_group_name_H-M   'P 1'
#
loop_
_entity.id
_entity.type
_entity.pdbx_description
1 polymer ?
#
loop_
_entity_poly.entity_id
_entity_poly.type
_entity_poly.pdbx_seq_one_letter_code
_entity_poly.pdbx_strand_id
1 'polypeptide(L)'
;MSDVRSALLSKFNSSIYRNFGAFLKEITIEGFRGITETINFEFPITAISGFNGAGKSTIGQIAVCAYKTPSTDRIYKRKYIKDFFPQSASLDPAPFISNAKVIYKYSTNTSTLQNLTVSRQRVEWSGYKRQPERHCFYVGFAAYIPKIESRGNKIYKNERMVLTAKRVITPEIHLHVKQILNSDYDEVWFQGMQADGKTNEIGMLSRYGYTYSENNMGFGEGRLLYMIDLLENEPNNSLFVFEEPETSLHGDAQYKFIKYLMDICIRKGHQVILSTHSSTMLEALRSF
;
A
#
# COMPACT_ATOMS: atom_id res chain seq x y z
N MET A 1 -6.46 17.14 -22.36
CA MET A 1 -6.00 16.74 -21.02
C MET A 1 -4.51 16.51 -21.12
N SER A 2 -3.70 17.24 -20.36
CA SER A 2 -2.28 16.91 -20.22
C SER A 2 -2.16 15.45 -19.81
N ASP A 3 -1.28 14.70 -20.47
CA ASP A 3 -0.98 13.34 -20.06
C ASP A 3 -0.51 13.35 -18.58
N VAL A 4 -1.24 12.64 -17.73
CA VAL A 4 -1.00 12.59 -16.27
C VAL A 4 0.38 12.02 -15.97
N ARG A 5 0.90 11.12 -16.81
CA ARG A 5 2.25 10.58 -16.61
C ARG A 5 3.30 11.63 -16.91
N SER A 6 3.17 12.40 -17.99
CA SER A 6 4.07 13.53 -18.28
C SER A 6 4.11 14.55 -17.15
N ALA A 7 2.96 14.87 -16.55
CA ALA A 7 2.89 15.75 -15.38
C ALA A 7 3.62 15.15 -14.16
N LEU A 8 3.40 13.86 -13.87
CA LEU A 8 4.06 13.16 -12.77
C LEU A 8 5.58 13.04 -13.00
N LEU A 9 6.00 12.74 -14.23
CA LEU A 9 7.40 12.65 -14.62
C LEU A 9 8.11 13.99 -14.49
N SER A 10 7.49 15.08 -14.96
CA SER A 10 8.00 16.44 -14.78
C SER A 10 8.15 16.78 -13.28
N LYS A 11 7.15 16.45 -12.47
CA LYS A 11 7.22 16.64 -11.01
C LYS A 11 8.34 15.81 -10.40
N PHE A 12 8.50 14.54 -10.79
CA PHE A 12 9.54 13.66 -10.29
C PHE A 12 10.95 14.17 -10.62
N ASN A 13 11.17 14.62 -11.86
CA ASN A 13 12.48 15.09 -12.31
C ASN A 13 12.85 16.48 -11.75
N SER A 14 11.87 17.31 -11.38
CA SER A 14 12.14 18.67 -10.88
C SER A 14 12.86 18.69 -9.52
N SER A 15 12.39 17.90 -8.55
CA SER A 15 13.01 17.75 -7.23
C SER A 15 12.36 16.60 -6.46
N ILE A 16 13.01 15.44 -6.43
CA ILE A 16 12.45 14.22 -5.81
C ILE A 16 12.14 14.47 -4.32
N TYR A 17 13.12 14.94 -3.55
CA TYR A 17 12.92 15.12 -2.11
C TYR A 17 11.85 16.15 -1.76
N ARG A 18 11.82 17.29 -2.44
CA ARG A 18 10.82 18.33 -2.19
C ARG A 18 9.41 17.84 -2.48
N ASN A 19 9.24 16.98 -3.49
CA ASN A 19 7.95 16.57 -3.99
C ASN A 19 7.44 15.25 -3.39
N PHE A 20 8.33 14.36 -2.93
CA PHE A 20 8.00 12.99 -2.49
C PHE A 20 8.62 12.62 -1.14
N GLY A 21 9.25 13.57 -0.45
CA GLY A 21 9.96 13.34 0.81
C GLY A 21 11.20 12.46 0.63
N ALA A 22 11.61 11.75 1.70
CA ALA A 22 12.72 10.81 1.63
C ALA A 22 12.38 9.61 0.73
N PHE A 23 12.65 9.71 -0.56
CA PHE A 23 12.24 8.73 -1.57
C PHE A 23 13.20 7.55 -1.64
N LEU A 24 12.67 6.32 -1.66
CA LEU A 24 13.49 5.12 -1.80
C LEU A 24 13.88 4.97 -3.27
N LYS A 25 15.18 5.15 -3.58
CA LYS A 25 15.71 5.12 -4.95
C LYS A 25 16.21 3.75 -5.36
N GLU A 26 16.73 2.97 -4.41
CA GLU A 26 17.28 1.65 -4.69
C GLU A 26 17.16 0.75 -3.45
N ILE A 27 16.93 -0.54 -3.69
CA ILE A 27 17.11 -1.60 -2.70
C ILE A 27 18.04 -2.65 -3.30
N THR A 28 19.14 -2.97 -2.62
CA THR A 28 19.95 -4.16 -2.87
C THR A 28 19.65 -5.19 -1.77
N ILE A 29 19.14 -6.35 -2.16
CA ILE A 29 18.78 -7.46 -1.29
C ILE A 29 19.84 -8.53 -1.43
N GLU A 30 20.38 -9.02 -0.32
CA GLU A 30 21.30 -10.16 -0.31
C GLU A 30 20.85 -11.16 0.76
N GLY A 31 20.49 -12.37 0.33
CA GLY A 31 20.35 -13.51 1.24
C GLY A 31 18.97 -13.71 1.87
N PHE A 32 17.89 -13.33 1.17
CA PHE A 32 16.50 -13.52 1.62
C PHE A 32 15.77 -14.50 0.73
N ARG A 33 15.43 -15.71 1.22
CA ARG A 33 14.73 -16.75 0.44
C ARG A 33 15.32 -16.99 -0.96
N GLY A 34 16.65 -16.94 -1.09
CA GLY A 34 17.37 -17.09 -2.36
C GLY A 34 17.46 -15.83 -3.24
N ILE A 35 16.87 -14.70 -2.83
CA ILE A 35 16.92 -13.44 -3.57
C ILE A 35 18.25 -12.73 -3.31
N THR A 36 18.94 -12.42 -4.40
CA THR A 36 20.15 -11.59 -4.45
C THR A 36 20.02 -10.63 -5.63
N GLU A 37 19.38 -9.49 -5.43
CA GLU A 37 18.96 -8.60 -6.51
C GLU A 37 19.08 -7.13 -6.12
N THR A 38 19.27 -6.26 -7.12
CA THR A 38 19.20 -4.81 -6.95
C THR A 38 18.05 -4.24 -7.76
N ILE A 39 17.16 -3.51 -7.08
CA ILE A 39 15.96 -2.92 -7.67
C ILE A 39 16.08 -1.40 -7.60
N ASN A 40 15.94 -0.75 -8.76
CA ASN A 40 15.91 0.71 -8.89
C ASN A 40 14.47 1.22 -8.98
N PHE A 41 14.17 2.28 -8.24
CA PHE A 41 12.90 2.99 -8.28
C PHE A 41 13.09 4.31 -9.04
N GLU A 42 12.80 4.25 -10.34
CA GLU A 42 13.04 5.34 -11.30
C GLU A 42 11.80 6.18 -11.56
N PHE A 43 10.67 5.82 -10.97
CA PHE A 43 9.41 6.53 -11.08
C PHE A 43 8.62 6.40 -9.77
N PRO A 44 7.72 7.36 -9.42
CA PRO A 44 6.93 7.29 -8.19
C PRO A 44 6.08 6.03 -8.06
N ILE A 45 5.72 5.41 -9.18
CA ILE A 45 5.02 4.12 -9.22
C ILE A 45 5.94 3.07 -9.85
N THR A 46 6.16 1.97 -9.15
CA THR A 46 6.94 0.83 -9.65
C THR A 46 6.12 -0.45 -9.58
N ALA A 47 5.93 -1.12 -10.71
CA ALA A 47 5.29 -2.43 -10.77
C ALA A 47 6.35 -3.54 -10.82
N ILE A 48 6.21 -4.53 -9.94
CA ILE A 48 7.03 -5.74 -9.90
C ILE A 48 6.16 -6.87 -10.45
N SER A 49 6.55 -7.43 -11.60
CA SER A 49 5.82 -8.52 -12.25
C SER A 49 6.73 -9.72 -12.51
N GLY A 50 6.13 -10.90 -12.66
CA GLY A 50 6.83 -12.18 -12.82
C GLY A 50 6.03 -13.32 -12.21
N PHE A 51 6.51 -14.55 -12.39
CA PHE A 51 5.81 -15.76 -11.93
C PHE A 51 5.57 -15.82 -10.40
N ASN A 52 4.67 -16.68 -9.98
CA ASN A 52 4.46 -16.98 -8.56
C ASN A 52 5.73 -17.59 -7.97
N GLY A 53 6.09 -17.18 -6.74
CA GLY A 53 7.33 -17.60 -6.10
C GLY A 53 8.59 -16.83 -6.52
N ALA A 54 8.51 -15.92 -7.51
CA ALA A 54 9.67 -15.13 -7.97
C ALA A 54 10.15 -14.04 -6.98
N GLY A 55 9.55 -13.95 -5.78
CA GLY A 55 10.00 -13.01 -4.75
C GLY A 55 9.38 -11.61 -4.79
N LYS A 56 8.34 -11.37 -5.60
CA LYS A 56 7.65 -10.06 -5.71
C LYS A 56 7.23 -9.50 -4.34
N SER A 57 6.53 -10.31 -3.55
CA SER A 57 6.09 -9.91 -2.22
C SER A 57 7.24 -9.74 -1.23
N THR A 58 8.31 -10.52 -1.37
CA THR A 58 9.54 -10.35 -0.57
C THR A 58 10.14 -8.96 -0.78
N ILE A 59 10.21 -8.49 -2.03
CA ILE A 59 10.71 -7.14 -2.36
C ILE A 59 9.81 -6.07 -1.72
N GLY A 60 8.49 -6.19 -1.85
CA GLY A 60 7.53 -5.26 -1.25
C GLY A 60 7.60 -5.20 0.28
N GLN A 61 7.68 -6.37 0.94
CA GLN A 61 7.84 -6.50 2.39
C GLN A 61 9.14 -5.87 2.90
N ILE A 62 10.24 -6.05 2.15
CA ILE A 62 11.52 -5.41 2.45
C ILE A 62 11.43 -3.88 2.26
N ALA A 63 10.77 -3.41 1.20
CA ALA A 63 10.63 -1.98 0.91
C ALA A 63 9.93 -1.22 2.06
N VAL A 64 8.87 -1.76 2.65
CA VAL A 64 8.19 -1.11 3.79
C VAL A 64 9.01 -1.10 5.09
N CYS A 65 10.11 -1.87 5.16
CA CYS A 65 11.02 -1.87 6.31
C CYS A 65 12.12 -0.80 6.21
N ALA A 66 12.17 -0.05 5.10
CA ALA A 66 13.21 0.95 4.82
C ALA A 66 13.15 2.19 5.74
N TYR A 67 12.04 2.41 6.44
CA TYR A 67 11.82 3.66 7.18
C TYR A 67 11.58 3.43 8.67
N LYS A 68 11.90 4.44 9.48
CA LYS A 68 11.56 4.49 10.90
C LYS A 68 10.28 5.29 11.13
N THR A 69 9.67 5.10 12.30
CA THR A 69 8.49 5.82 12.75
C THR A 69 8.72 7.34 12.65
N PRO A 70 7.81 8.08 12.00
CA PRO A 70 7.84 9.54 12.00
C PRO A 70 7.76 10.10 13.42
N SER A 71 8.62 11.07 13.73
CA SER A 71 8.68 11.72 15.04
C SER A 71 7.37 12.41 15.43
N THR A 72 6.57 12.80 14.44
CA THR A 72 5.25 13.42 14.59
C THR A 72 4.13 12.45 14.90
N ASP A 73 4.35 11.13 14.78
CA ASP A 73 3.30 10.12 14.94
C ASP A 73 3.82 8.91 15.74
N ARG A 74 3.62 8.98 17.06
CA ARG A 74 4.04 7.92 17.99
C ARG A 74 3.12 6.71 18.00
N ILE A 75 1.93 6.81 17.41
CA ILE A 75 0.94 5.73 17.36
C ILE A 75 1.26 4.81 16.17
N TYR A 76 1.83 5.37 15.09
CA TYR A 76 2.24 4.61 13.92
C TYR A 76 3.24 3.50 14.25
N LYS A 77 2.86 2.27 13.89
CA LYS A 77 3.68 1.07 14.04
C LYS A 77 4.51 0.84 12.79
N ARG A 78 5.79 1.22 12.85
CA ARG A 78 6.76 0.87 11.82
C ARG A 78 6.88 -0.64 11.63
N LYS A 79 7.37 -1.04 10.46
CA LYS A 79 7.64 -2.43 10.10
C LYS A 79 9.14 -2.74 10.20
N TYR A 80 9.45 -3.96 10.62
CA TYR A 80 10.80 -4.51 10.68
C TYR A 80 10.89 -5.78 9.84
N ILE A 81 12.11 -6.12 9.41
CA ILE A 81 12.37 -7.35 8.65
C ILE A 81 11.84 -8.59 9.40
N LYS A 82 12.01 -8.65 10.72
CA LYS A 82 11.52 -9.77 11.55
C LYS A 82 10.00 -9.95 11.51
N ASP A 83 9.24 -8.92 11.17
CA ASP A 83 7.77 -8.98 11.14
C ASP A 83 7.26 -9.75 9.92
N PHE A 84 8.06 -9.81 8.84
CA PHE A 84 7.73 -10.49 7.59
C PHE A 84 8.51 -11.79 7.37
N PHE A 85 9.69 -11.89 7.99
CA PHE A 85 10.56 -13.07 7.91
C PHE A 85 10.78 -13.64 9.32
N PRO A 86 9.75 -14.21 9.97
CA PRO A 86 9.95 -14.89 11.24
C PRO A 86 10.79 -16.16 11.00
N GLN A 87 11.85 -16.33 11.79
CA GLN A 87 12.65 -17.55 11.79
C GLN A 87 12.08 -18.49 12.86
N SER A 88 11.69 -19.70 12.46
CA SER A 88 11.19 -20.74 13.36
C SER A 88 12.03 -21.99 13.20
N ALA A 89 12.67 -22.45 14.28
CA ALA A 89 13.58 -23.60 14.23
C ALA A 89 12.92 -24.89 13.69
N SER A 90 11.61 -25.05 13.88
CA SER A 90 10.86 -26.25 13.50
C SER A 90 10.13 -26.18 12.16
N LEU A 91 9.80 -24.97 11.68
CA LEU A 91 8.98 -24.79 10.48
C LEU A 91 9.76 -24.13 9.34
N ASP A 92 10.45 -23.03 9.63
CA ASP A 92 11.19 -22.21 8.68
C ASP A 92 12.55 -21.85 9.29
N PRO A 93 13.52 -22.78 9.30
CA PRO A 93 14.77 -22.59 10.03
C PRO A 93 15.70 -21.56 9.37
N ALA A 94 15.54 -21.30 8.06
CA ALA A 94 16.42 -20.43 7.29
C ALA A 94 15.69 -19.56 6.24
N PRO A 95 14.77 -18.66 6.64
CA PRO A 95 14.13 -17.72 5.70
C PRO A 95 15.12 -16.71 5.11
N PHE A 96 16.29 -16.56 5.73
CA PHE A 96 17.42 -15.76 5.28
C PHE A 96 18.74 -16.40 5.76
N ILE A 97 19.84 -16.07 5.09
CA ILE A 97 21.19 -16.54 5.48
C ILE A 97 21.75 -15.72 6.64
N SER A 98 22.81 -16.22 7.30
CA SER A 98 23.37 -15.63 8.51
C SER A 98 23.96 -14.22 8.32
N ASN A 99 24.46 -13.90 7.14
CA ASN A 99 24.99 -12.60 6.74
C ASN A 99 24.03 -11.81 5.85
N ALA A 100 22.73 -12.15 5.84
CA ALA A 100 21.73 -11.47 5.05
C ALA A 100 21.71 -9.97 5.35
N LYS A 101 21.58 -9.16 4.31
CA LYS A 101 21.54 -7.70 4.43
C LYS A 101 20.69 -7.09 3.33
N VAL A 102 20.16 -5.92 3.63
CA VAL A 102 19.49 -5.04 2.69
C VAL A 102 20.18 -3.69 2.71
N ILE A 103 20.55 -3.20 1.55
CA ILE A 103 21.11 -1.86 1.37
C ILE A 103 20.02 -1.01 0.73
N TYR A 104 19.65 0.07 1.39
CA TYR A 104 18.69 1.05 0.89
C TYR A 104 19.44 2.31 0.47
N LYS A 105 19.08 2.87 -0.69
CA LYS A 105 19.51 4.22 -1.09
C LYS A 105 18.32 5.15 -1.17
N TYR A 106 18.44 6.32 -0.56
CA TYR A 106 17.38 7.32 -0.52
C TYR A 106 17.79 8.61 -1.23
N SER A 107 16.84 9.25 -1.90
CA SER A 107 16.91 10.68 -2.18
C SER A 107 16.39 11.44 -0.97
N THR A 108 17.25 12.24 -0.35
CA THR A 108 16.94 13.06 0.83
C THR A 108 17.16 14.55 0.50
N ASN A 109 17.18 15.41 1.51
CA ASN A 109 17.48 16.83 1.35
C ASN A 109 18.92 17.13 0.91
N THR A 110 19.78 16.11 0.80
CA THR A 110 21.17 16.25 0.33
C THR A 110 21.29 15.93 -1.15
N SER A 111 22.30 16.51 -1.80
CA SER A 111 22.60 16.24 -3.21
C SER A 111 23.08 14.81 -3.47
N THR A 112 23.68 14.16 -2.48
CA THR A 112 24.10 12.76 -2.54
C THR A 112 23.03 11.83 -1.99
N LEU A 113 22.94 10.63 -2.57
CA LEU A 113 22.07 9.58 -2.06
C LEU A 113 22.55 9.12 -0.68
N GLN A 114 21.61 9.02 0.26
CA GLN A 114 21.90 8.43 1.56
C GLN A 114 21.90 6.91 1.43
N ASN A 115 23.00 6.26 1.78
CA ASN A 115 23.09 4.80 1.84
C ASN A 115 22.88 4.31 3.28
N LEU A 116 22.10 3.24 3.44
CA LEU A 116 21.88 2.60 4.72
C LEU A 116 21.79 1.08 4.57
N THR A 117 22.53 0.36 5.42
CA THR A 117 22.49 -1.10 5.45
C THR A 117 21.75 -1.57 6.70
N VAL A 118 20.76 -2.44 6.51
CA VAL A 118 20.16 -3.27 7.55
C VAL A 118 20.70 -4.68 7.38
N SER A 119 21.34 -5.25 8.39
CA SER A 119 21.93 -6.58 8.29
C SER A 119 21.64 -7.43 9.51
N ARG A 120 21.69 -8.75 9.29
CA ARG A 120 21.60 -9.73 10.37
C ARG A 120 22.93 -9.75 11.13
N GLN A 121 22.88 -9.44 12.42
CA GLN A 121 23.99 -9.56 13.35
C GLN A 121 23.67 -10.65 14.37
N ARG A 122 24.30 -11.83 14.20
CA ARG A 122 24.05 -13.02 15.02
C ARG A 122 22.54 -13.37 15.04
N VAL A 123 21.82 -12.95 16.07
CA VAL A 123 20.41 -13.27 16.34
C VAL A 123 19.45 -12.09 16.14
N GLU A 124 19.96 -10.89 15.82
CA GLU A 124 19.13 -9.69 15.66
C GLU A 124 19.40 -8.96 14.35
N TRP A 125 18.47 -8.09 13.95
CA TRP A 125 18.66 -7.18 12.83
C TRP A 125 19.15 -5.83 13.36
N SER A 126 20.20 -5.27 12.75
CA SER A 126 20.76 -3.97 13.14
C SER A 126 20.78 -2.99 11.95
N GLY A 127 21.20 -1.75 12.18
CA GLY A 127 21.36 -0.73 11.11
C GLY A 127 20.18 0.24 10.93
N TYR A 128 19.08 0.08 11.68
CA TYR A 128 17.87 0.90 11.53
C TYR A 128 18.00 2.37 11.98
N LYS A 129 18.98 2.73 12.81
CA LYS A 129 19.03 4.03 13.52
C LYS A 129 19.00 5.26 12.60
N ARG A 130 19.67 5.18 11.44
CA ARG A 130 19.82 6.28 10.49
C ARG A 130 18.75 6.32 9.40
N GLN A 131 17.73 5.45 9.48
CA GLN A 131 16.67 5.47 8.49
C GLN A 131 15.92 6.80 8.52
N PRO A 132 15.55 7.34 7.34
CA PRO A 132 14.66 8.48 7.29
C PRO A 132 13.27 8.12 7.85
N GLU A 133 12.52 9.16 8.19
CA GLU A 133 11.15 9.06 8.68
C GLU A 133 10.19 9.03 7.51
N ARG A 134 9.26 8.06 7.51
CA ARG A 134 8.20 7.96 6.51
C ARG A 134 7.10 7.01 6.96
N HIS A 135 5.85 7.38 6.73
CA HIS A 135 4.73 6.45 6.86
C HIS A 135 4.76 5.43 5.72
N CYS A 136 4.70 4.15 6.09
CA CYS A 136 4.76 3.03 5.15
C CYS A 136 3.58 2.08 5.37
N PHE A 137 2.90 1.70 4.29
CA PHE A 137 1.72 0.85 4.32
C PHE A 137 1.92 -0.35 3.41
N TYR A 138 1.81 -1.54 3.98
CA TYR A 138 1.77 -2.80 3.24
C TYR A 138 0.32 -3.26 3.11
N VAL A 139 -0.23 -3.15 1.91
CA VAL A 139 -1.62 -3.45 1.57
C VAL A 139 -1.66 -4.81 0.89
N GLY A 140 -1.54 -5.85 1.72
CA GLY A 140 -1.68 -7.24 1.30
C GLY A 140 -3.14 -7.69 1.17
N PHE A 141 -3.38 -8.95 0.85
CA PHE A 141 -4.73 -9.52 0.78
C PHE A 141 -5.52 -9.35 2.09
N ALA A 142 -4.86 -9.52 3.25
CA ALA A 142 -5.49 -9.33 4.56
C ALA A 142 -5.86 -7.87 4.87
N ALA A 143 -5.39 -6.89 4.10
CA ALA A 143 -5.79 -5.49 4.28
C ALA A 143 -7.28 -5.28 3.98
N TYR A 144 -7.87 -6.15 3.16
CA TYR A 144 -9.30 -6.19 2.90
C TYR A 144 -9.80 -7.63 2.81
N ILE A 145 -10.56 -8.03 3.82
CA ILE A 145 -11.38 -9.23 3.78
C ILE A 145 -12.78 -8.77 4.16
N PRO A 146 -13.81 -9.05 3.34
CA PRO A 146 -15.19 -8.74 3.69
C PRO A 146 -15.51 -9.18 5.11
N LYS A 147 -16.18 -8.33 5.88
CA LYS A 147 -16.34 -8.57 7.33
C LYS A 147 -17.12 -9.83 7.62
N ILE A 148 -18.04 -10.20 6.73
CA ILE A 148 -18.79 -11.46 6.80
C ILE A 148 -17.90 -12.70 6.70
N GLU A 149 -16.77 -12.62 5.98
CA GLU A 149 -15.77 -13.69 5.82
C GLU A 149 -14.70 -13.66 6.92
N SER A 150 -14.50 -12.50 7.54
CA SER A 150 -13.51 -12.30 8.60
C SER A 150 -13.92 -12.95 9.93
N ARG A 151 -13.31 -14.08 10.27
CA ARG A 151 -13.56 -14.82 11.54
C ARG A 151 -13.32 -14.00 12.81
N GLY A 152 -12.54 -12.91 12.74
CA GLY A 152 -12.21 -12.07 13.90
C GLY A 152 -13.24 -10.96 14.19
N ASN A 153 -14.11 -10.64 13.24
CA ASN A 153 -15.00 -9.48 13.30
C ASN A 153 -16.39 -9.87 13.83
N LYS A 154 -16.49 -10.08 15.16
CA LYS A 154 -17.74 -10.53 15.81
C LYS A 154 -18.81 -9.43 15.93
N ILE A 155 -18.44 -8.15 15.80
CA ILE A 155 -19.37 -7.01 15.95
C ILE A 155 -20.54 -7.10 14.96
N TYR A 156 -20.30 -7.59 13.74
CA TYR A 156 -21.28 -7.68 12.66
C TYR A 156 -22.39 -8.71 12.88
N LYS A 157 -22.16 -9.67 13.79
CA LYS A 157 -23.14 -10.70 14.16
C LYS A 157 -23.66 -10.51 15.58
N ASN A 158 -23.34 -9.38 16.21
CA ASN A 158 -23.71 -9.12 17.59
C ASN A 158 -25.09 -8.46 17.63
N GLU A 159 -26.04 -9.11 18.31
CA GLU A 159 -27.41 -8.62 18.48
C GLU A 159 -27.49 -7.27 19.22
N ARG A 160 -26.46 -6.92 19.99
CA ARG A 160 -26.35 -5.64 20.73
C ARG A 160 -25.61 -4.55 19.96
N MET A 161 -25.29 -4.80 18.70
CA MET A 161 -24.60 -3.82 17.86
C MET A 161 -25.48 -2.60 17.63
N VAL A 162 -24.90 -1.42 17.86
CA VAL A 162 -25.54 -0.14 17.57
C VAL A 162 -24.75 0.61 16.51
N LEU A 163 -25.48 1.27 15.60
CA LEU A 163 -24.89 2.20 14.64
C LEU A 163 -24.46 3.48 15.35
N THR A 164 -23.27 3.96 15.03
CA THR A 164 -22.73 5.23 15.51
C THR A 164 -22.66 6.25 14.37
N ALA A 165 -21.76 7.23 14.45
CA ALA A 165 -21.67 8.29 13.46
C ALA A 165 -21.34 7.77 12.04
N LYS A 166 -21.98 8.38 11.05
CA LYS A 166 -21.62 8.22 9.63
C LYS A 166 -20.35 9.03 9.36
N ARG A 167 -19.27 8.36 8.95
CA ARG A 167 -18.09 9.01 8.40
C ARG A 167 -18.32 9.27 6.91
N VAL A 168 -18.55 10.53 6.60
CA VAL A 168 -18.71 11.01 5.23
C VAL A 168 -17.36 10.91 4.52
N ILE A 169 -17.34 10.34 3.33
CA ILE A 169 -16.15 10.37 2.48
C ILE A 169 -16.09 11.70 1.74
N THR A 170 -14.89 12.11 1.33
CA THR A 170 -14.75 13.34 0.56
C THR A 170 -15.31 13.16 -0.86
N PRO A 171 -15.75 14.25 -1.52
CA PRO A 171 -16.21 14.20 -2.92
C PRO A 171 -15.17 13.61 -3.88
N GLU A 172 -13.87 13.76 -3.59
CA GLU A 172 -12.78 13.19 -4.37
C GLU A 172 -12.79 11.66 -4.31
N ILE A 173 -12.88 11.07 -3.10
CA ILE A 173 -12.98 9.61 -2.92
C ILE A 173 -14.21 9.09 -3.67
N HIS A 174 -15.35 9.75 -3.52
CA HIS A 174 -16.60 9.38 -4.19
C HIS A 174 -16.43 9.34 -5.71
N LEU A 175 -15.87 10.40 -6.29
CA LEU A 175 -15.65 10.53 -7.72
C LEU A 175 -14.71 9.44 -8.24
N HIS A 176 -13.59 9.19 -7.55
CA HIS A 176 -12.62 8.19 -7.98
C HIS A 176 -13.18 6.76 -7.91
N VAL A 177 -13.92 6.41 -6.86
CA VAL A 177 -14.62 5.12 -6.75
C VAL A 177 -15.59 4.92 -7.92
N LYS A 178 -16.45 5.92 -8.20
CA LYS A 178 -17.41 5.88 -9.33
C LYS A 178 -16.71 5.71 -10.67
N GLN A 179 -15.65 6.51 -10.91
CA GLN A 179 -14.91 6.49 -12.17
C GLN A 179 -14.25 5.14 -12.40
N ILE A 180 -13.52 4.62 -11.41
CA ILE A 180 -12.73 3.39 -11.53
C ILE A 180 -13.65 2.18 -11.66
N LEU A 181 -14.69 2.04 -10.83
CA LEU A 181 -15.64 0.92 -10.89
C LEU A 181 -16.68 1.07 -12.01
N ASN A 182 -16.66 2.20 -12.74
CA ASN A 182 -17.63 2.52 -13.78
C ASN A 182 -19.08 2.33 -13.32
N SER A 183 -19.37 2.83 -12.13
CA SER A 183 -20.62 2.57 -11.43
C SER A 183 -21.17 3.85 -10.83
N ASP A 184 -22.45 4.12 -11.12
CA ASP A 184 -23.13 5.35 -10.71
C ASP A 184 -23.61 5.27 -9.26
N TYR A 185 -22.68 5.22 -8.31
CA TYR A 185 -23.05 5.29 -6.89
C TYR A 185 -23.66 6.65 -6.55
N ASP A 186 -24.85 6.64 -5.96
CA ASP A 186 -25.53 7.82 -5.45
C ASP A 186 -24.81 8.33 -4.21
N GLU A 187 -24.52 7.43 -3.27
CA GLU A 187 -23.78 7.70 -2.04
C GLU A 187 -22.76 6.60 -1.76
N VAL A 188 -21.67 6.99 -1.11
CA VAL A 188 -20.66 6.09 -0.55
C VAL A 188 -20.28 6.66 0.82
N TRP A 189 -20.15 5.83 1.85
CA TRP A 189 -19.73 6.28 3.18
C TRP A 189 -19.22 5.13 4.03
N PHE A 190 -18.64 5.46 5.19
CA PHE A 190 -18.35 4.49 6.23
C PHE A 190 -19.33 4.66 7.39
N GLN A 191 -20.02 3.59 7.75
CA GLN A 191 -20.96 3.58 8.87
C GLN A 191 -20.24 3.08 10.12
N GLY A 192 -20.15 3.93 11.14
CA GLY A 192 -19.63 3.55 12.45
C GLY A 192 -20.55 2.56 13.16
N MET A 193 -19.94 1.64 13.91
CA MET A 193 -20.60 0.58 14.66
C MET A 193 -19.93 0.40 16.02
N GLN A 194 -20.70 0.06 17.04
CA GLN A 194 -20.18 -0.24 18.37
C GLN A 194 -20.90 -1.45 18.98
N ALA A 195 -20.13 -2.36 19.59
CA ALA A 195 -20.63 -3.47 20.39
C ALA A 195 -19.59 -3.90 21.44
N ASP A 196 -20.03 -4.20 22.66
CA ASP A 196 -19.18 -4.70 23.76
C ASP A 196 -17.90 -3.87 23.99
N GLY A 197 -18.03 -2.54 23.96
CA GLY A 197 -16.91 -1.60 24.14
C GLY A 197 -15.93 -1.52 22.98
N LYS A 198 -16.18 -2.23 21.87
CA LYS A 198 -15.38 -2.16 20.63
C LYS A 198 -16.10 -1.33 19.58
N THR A 199 -15.33 -0.52 18.85
CA THR A 199 -15.82 0.26 17.70
C THR A 199 -15.23 -0.28 16.40
N ASN A 200 -15.99 -0.15 15.31
CA ASN A 200 -15.56 -0.49 13.96
C ASN A 200 -16.33 0.36 12.94
N GLU A 201 -15.95 0.27 11.67
CA GLU A 201 -16.69 0.89 10.57
C GLU A 201 -16.91 -0.13 9.44
N ILE A 202 -18.03 0.03 8.74
CA ILE A 202 -18.38 -0.75 7.55
C ILE A 202 -18.56 0.16 6.33
N GLY A 203 -17.99 -0.23 5.20
CA GLY A 203 -18.23 0.44 3.92
C GLY A 203 -19.70 0.27 3.50
N MET A 204 -20.31 1.35 3.04
CA MET A 204 -21.70 1.42 2.58
C MET A 204 -21.76 2.10 1.20
N LEU A 205 -22.63 1.59 0.33
CA LEU A 205 -22.89 2.12 -1.00
C LEU A 205 -24.40 2.25 -1.22
N SER A 206 -24.79 3.26 -1.99
CA SER A 206 -26.14 3.42 -2.52
C SER A 206 -26.10 3.53 -4.03
N ARG A 207 -26.96 2.78 -4.72
CA ARG A 207 -27.12 2.81 -6.18
C ARG A 207 -28.49 2.26 -6.57
N TYR A 208 -29.13 2.89 -7.56
CA TYR A 208 -30.43 2.45 -8.09
C TYR A 208 -31.53 2.34 -7.02
N GLY A 209 -31.50 3.21 -6.01
CA GLY A 209 -32.45 3.20 -4.90
C GLY A 209 -32.23 2.09 -3.86
N TYR A 210 -31.16 1.30 -3.99
CA TYR A 210 -30.77 0.30 -3.00
C TYR A 210 -29.54 0.76 -2.23
N THR A 211 -29.52 0.47 -0.94
CA THR A 211 -28.38 0.71 -0.06
C THR A 211 -27.91 -0.61 0.52
N TYR A 212 -26.61 -0.89 0.40
CA TYR A 212 -26.02 -2.12 0.87
C TYR A 212 -24.63 -1.90 1.47
N SER A 213 -24.26 -2.77 2.40
CA SER A 213 -22.96 -2.76 3.06
C SER A 213 -21.95 -3.64 2.31
N GLU A 214 -20.69 -3.58 2.72
CA GLU A 214 -19.60 -4.35 2.10
C GLU A 214 -19.82 -5.87 2.15
N ASN A 215 -20.71 -6.36 3.01
CA ASN A 215 -21.10 -7.76 3.05
C ASN A 215 -21.82 -8.22 1.77
N ASN A 216 -22.40 -7.29 1.01
CA ASN A 216 -23.07 -7.55 -0.27
C ASN A 216 -22.35 -6.87 -1.45
N MET A 217 -21.17 -6.26 -1.21
CA MET A 217 -20.33 -5.72 -2.28
C MET A 217 -19.58 -6.83 -3.00
N GLY A 218 -19.25 -6.59 -4.27
CA GLY A 218 -18.23 -7.40 -4.93
C GLY A 218 -16.88 -7.22 -4.21
N PHE A 219 -16.07 -8.28 -4.11
CA PHE A 219 -14.77 -8.18 -3.42
C PHE A 219 -13.89 -7.05 -3.97
N GLY A 220 -13.85 -6.86 -5.29
CA GLY A 220 -13.09 -5.77 -5.93
C GLY A 220 -13.64 -4.38 -5.61
N GLU A 221 -14.95 -4.22 -5.48
CA GLU A 221 -15.63 -2.96 -5.15
C GLU A 221 -15.27 -2.51 -3.73
N GLY A 222 -15.44 -3.40 -2.75
CA GLY A 222 -15.08 -3.11 -1.36
C GLY A 222 -13.57 -2.91 -1.21
N ARG A 223 -12.74 -3.77 -1.79
CA ARG A 223 -11.27 -3.63 -1.73
C ARG A 223 -10.80 -2.30 -2.28
N LEU A 224 -11.34 -1.87 -3.43
CA LEU A 224 -10.98 -0.59 -4.02
C LEU A 224 -11.40 0.59 -3.14
N LEU A 225 -12.62 0.57 -2.58
CA LEU A 225 -13.09 1.62 -1.67
C LEU A 225 -12.11 1.83 -0.50
N TYR A 226 -11.71 0.75 0.17
CA TYR A 226 -10.75 0.84 1.28
C TYR A 226 -9.35 1.27 0.82
N MET A 227 -8.90 0.86 -0.37
CA MET A 227 -7.61 1.32 -0.91
C MET A 227 -7.60 2.82 -1.23
N ILE A 228 -8.66 3.33 -1.83
CA ILE A 228 -8.79 4.77 -2.14
C ILE A 228 -8.93 5.58 -0.85
N ASP A 229 -9.76 5.13 0.10
CA ASP A 229 -9.90 5.77 1.42
C ASP A 229 -8.55 5.86 2.14
N LEU A 230 -7.75 4.78 2.12
CA LEU A 230 -6.41 4.78 2.69
C LEU A 230 -5.49 5.79 1.97
N LEU A 231 -5.41 5.74 0.65
CA LEU A 231 -4.55 6.64 -0.14
C LEU A 231 -4.90 8.13 0.07
N GLU A 232 -6.18 8.46 0.15
CA GLU A 232 -6.65 9.85 0.30
C GLU A 232 -6.50 10.37 1.73
N ASN A 233 -6.56 9.52 2.76
CA ASN A 233 -6.52 9.98 4.16
C ASN A 233 -5.12 9.89 4.81
N GLU A 234 -4.23 9.03 4.32
CA GLU A 234 -2.91 8.87 4.95
C GLU A 234 -1.94 10.04 4.66
N PRO A 235 -0.93 10.29 5.51
CA PRO A 235 -0.06 11.45 5.39
C PRO A 235 0.62 11.59 4.02
N ASN A 236 0.81 12.83 3.56
CA ASN A 236 1.56 13.12 2.34
C ASN A 236 2.97 12.50 2.37
N ASN A 237 3.52 12.23 1.20
CA ASN A 237 4.83 11.61 1.02
C ASN A 237 4.95 10.19 1.61
N SER A 238 3.85 9.48 1.86
CA SER A 238 3.86 8.06 2.28
C SER A 238 4.39 7.09 1.21
N LEU A 239 4.85 5.91 1.65
CA LEU A 239 5.13 4.75 0.80
C LEU A 239 4.00 3.73 0.92
N PHE A 240 3.43 3.33 -0.21
CA PHE A 240 2.46 2.24 -0.31
C PHE A 240 3.05 1.06 -1.06
N VAL A 241 2.85 -0.14 -0.52
CA VAL A 241 3.16 -1.40 -1.19
C VAL A 241 1.86 -2.18 -1.33
N PHE A 242 1.39 -2.38 -2.57
CA PHE A 242 0.18 -3.14 -2.87
C PHE A 242 0.54 -4.54 -3.36
N GLU A 243 -0.07 -5.57 -2.77
CA GLU A 243 0.00 -6.92 -3.33
C GLU A 243 -1.19 -7.18 -4.24
N GLU A 244 -0.95 -7.40 -5.53
CA GLU A 244 -1.97 -7.74 -6.51
C GLU A 244 -3.24 -6.88 -6.38
N PRO A 245 -3.15 -5.53 -6.46
CA PRO A 245 -4.31 -4.66 -6.31
C PRO A 245 -5.40 -4.91 -7.38
N GLU A 246 -5.06 -5.58 -8.49
CA GLU A 246 -5.99 -5.97 -9.54
C GLU A 246 -6.96 -7.09 -9.17
N THR A 247 -6.73 -7.85 -8.09
CA THR A 247 -7.54 -9.04 -7.81
C THR A 247 -9.02 -8.66 -7.72
N SER A 248 -9.84 -9.32 -8.55
CA SER A 248 -11.29 -9.09 -8.67
C SER A 248 -11.72 -7.73 -9.27
N LEU A 249 -10.80 -6.99 -9.91
CA LEU A 249 -11.11 -5.82 -10.74
C LEU A 249 -11.15 -6.18 -12.22
N HIS A 250 -12.12 -5.65 -12.96
CA HIS A 250 -12.17 -5.75 -14.43
C HIS A 250 -11.04 -4.92 -15.08
N GLY A 251 -10.64 -5.24 -16.31
CA GLY A 251 -9.52 -4.59 -17.02
C GLY A 251 -9.63 -3.06 -17.06
N ASP A 252 -10.80 -2.51 -17.39
CA ASP A 252 -11.01 -1.06 -17.40
C ASP A 252 -10.79 -0.41 -16.02
N ALA A 253 -11.21 -1.08 -14.94
CA ALA A 253 -10.99 -0.62 -13.58
C ALA A 253 -9.51 -0.65 -13.22
N GLN A 254 -8.77 -1.67 -13.66
CA GLN A 254 -7.32 -1.76 -13.46
C GLN A 254 -6.58 -0.59 -14.16
N TYR A 255 -6.95 -0.27 -15.40
CA TYR A 255 -6.38 0.85 -16.16
C TYR A 255 -6.67 2.20 -15.47
N LYS A 256 -7.94 2.44 -15.10
CA LYS A 256 -8.36 3.65 -14.40
C LYS A 256 -7.71 3.77 -13.01
N PHE A 257 -7.49 2.64 -12.33
CA PHE A 257 -6.80 2.62 -11.04
C PHE A 257 -5.33 3.06 -11.16
N ILE A 258 -4.59 2.60 -12.19
CA ILE A 258 -3.24 3.11 -12.46
C ILE A 258 -3.25 4.62 -12.72
N LYS A 259 -4.22 5.11 -13.51
CA LYS A 259 -4.37 6.55 -13.77
C LYS A 259 -4.61 7.34 -12.48
N TYR A 260 -5.46 6.82 -11.59
CA TYR A 260 -5.68 7.39 -10.26
C TYR A 260 -4.42 7.34 -9.40
N LEU A 261 -3.65 6.24 -9.41
CA LEU A 261 -2.38 6.16 -8.68
C LEU A 261 -1.38 7.23 -9.16
N MET A 262 -1.36 7.57 -10.45
CA MET A 262 -0.53 8.67 -10.95
C MET A 262 -1.00 10.02 -10.39
N ASP A 263 -2.31 10.27 -10.42
CA ASP A 263 -2.91 11.50 -9.89
C ASP A 263 -2.64 11.69 -8.38
N ILE A 264 -2.87 10.65 -7.55
CA ILE A 264 -2.60 10.73 -6.11
C ILE A 264 -1.10 10.93 -5.82
N CYS A 265 -0.20 10.35 -6.62
CA CYS A 265 1.24 10.61 -6.52
C CYS A 265 1.58 12.08 -6.84
N ILE A 266 0.91 12.69 -7.83
CA ILE A 266 1.05 14.12 -8.12
C ILE A 266 0.55 14.94 -6.93
N ARG A 267 -0.65 14.67 -6.41
CA ARG A 267 -1.27 15.48 -5.35
C ARG A 267 -0.56 15.36 -4.01
N LYS A 268 -0.24 14.13 -3.59
CA LYS A 268 0.22 13.82 -2.23
C LYS A 268 1.69 13.43 -2.14
N GLY A 269 2.39 13.28 -3.26
CA GLY A 269 3.82 12.91 -3.26
C GLY A 269 4.07 11.47 -2.81
N HIS A 270 3.08 10.58 -2.91
CA HIS A 270 3.24 9.19 -2.53
C HIS A 270 4.26 8.47 -3.44
N GLN A 271 4.95 7.49 -2.87
CA GLN A 271 5.63 6.45 -3.63
C GLN A 271 4.78 5.19 -3.55
N VAL A 272 4.60 4.52 -4.68
CA VAL A 272 3.81 3.30 -4.80
C VAL A 272 4.67 2.20 -5.41
N ILE A 273 4.71 1.05 -4.74
CA ILE A 273 5.25 -0.19 -5.28
C ILE A 273 4.09 -1.17 -5.34
N LEU A 274 3.91 -1.88 -6.45
CA LEU A 274 2.86 -2.88 -6.56
C LEU A 274 3.40 -4.18 -7.14
N SER A 275 2.98 -5.32 -6.61
CA SER A 275 3.14 -6.60 -7.29
C SER A 275 1.94 -6.84 -8.19
N THR A 276 2.15 -7.32 -9.42
CA THR A 276 1.05 -7.55 -10.36
C THR A 276 1.36 -8.63 -11.39
N HIS A 277 0.33 -9.31 -11.84
CA HIS A 277 0.32 -10.20 -13.01
C HIS A 277 -0.48 -9.61 -14.19
N SER A 278 -1.13 -8.47 -13.98
CA SER A 278 -2.00 -7.85 -14.98
C SER A 278 -1.19 -7.19 -16.10
N SER A 279 -1.35 -7.70 -17.33
CA SER A 279 -0.87 -7.01 -18.53
C SER A 279 -1.50 -5.62 -18.65
N THR A 280 -2.79 -5.49 -18.33
CA THR A 280 -3.52 -4.21 -18.40
C THR A 280 -2.93 -3.14 -17.48
N MET A 281 -2.53 -3.49 -16.25
CA MET A 281 -1.88 -2.52 -15.35
C MET A 281 -0.48 -2.14 -15.84
N LEU A 282 0.27 -3.11 -16.35
CA LEU A 282 1.61 -2.87 -16.91
C LEU A 282 1.55 -2.00 -18.17
N GLU A 283 0.58 -2.25 -19.04
CA GLU A 283 0.30 -1.44 -20.23
C GLU A 283 -0.15 -0.04 -19.82
N ALA A 284 -1.04 0.10 -18.84
CA ALA A 284 -1.47 1.40 -18.33
C ALA A 284 -0.28 2.23 -17.83
N LEU A 285 0.67 1.62 -17.11
CA LEU A 285 1.88 2.31 -16.64
C LEU A 285 2.79 2.80 -17.78
N ARG A 286 2.76 2.15 -18.94
CA ARG A 286 3.56 2.48 -20.13
C ARG A 286 2.85 3.43 -21.10
N SER A 287 1.51 3.40 -21.12
CA SER A 287 0.68 4.04 -22.15
C SER A 287 0.47 5.53 -21.98
N PHE A 288 0.79 6.07 -20.80
CA PHE A 288 0.67 7.48 -20.50
C PHE A 288 1.97 8.22 -20.85
#